data_AF-A0A257JB13-F1
#
_entry.id   AF-A0A257JB13-F1
#
_cell.length_a   1.000
_cell.length_b   1.000
_cell.length_c   1.000
_cell.angle_alpha   90.00
_cell.angle_beta   90.00
_cell.angle_gamma   90.00
#
_symmetry.space_group_name_H-M   'P 1'
#
loop_
_entity.id
_entity.type
_entity.pdbx_description
1 polymer ?
#
loop_
_entity_poly.entity_id
_entity_poly.type
_entity_poly.pdbx_seq_one_letter_code
_entity_poly.pdbx_strand_id
1 'polypeptide(L)'
;MLAAVDDWWPEDKAPEPRIVEVARQLEAALARQPRHTGLNHYLIHALDASPEVGRAVAAADRLGALAPLSPHLVHMPSHIHVRVGRYGDATAENEQALALDTTLAAELQRQGFKVSKDWRGHNSRFAWFAALMEGRGELALQQARGIANRSAKSAHVWGELARSLPIVTLARLER
;
A
#
# COMPACT_ATOMS: atom_id res chain seq x y z
N MET A 1 5.61 -5.49 8.50
CA MET A 1 5.22 -6.11 7.21
C MET A 1 3.77 -5.75 6.92
N LEU A 2 3.47 -5.08 5.80
CA LEU A 2 2.11 -4.56 5.52
C LEU A 2 1.32 -5.41 4.50
N ALA A 3 1.86 -6.47 3.89
CA ALA A 3 1.07 -7.36 3.03
C ALA A 3 1.74 -8.72 2.74
N ALA A 4 1.94 -9.57 3.74
CA ALA A 4 2.00 -11.02 3.52
C ALA A 4 1.64 -11.74 4.82
N VAL A 5 0.90 -12.84 4.72
CA VAL A 5 0.55 -13.71 5.87
C VAL A 5 1.76 -14.55 6.29
N ASP A 6 2.69 -14.77 5.34
CA ASP A 6 3.93 -15.51 5.51
C ASP A 6 5.13 -14.63 5.13
N ASP A 7 6.25 -14.81 5.82
CA ASP A 7 7.49 -14.10 5.52
C ASP A 7 8.26 -14.80 4.39
N TRP A 8 8.00 -14.43 3.14
CA TRP A 8 8.70 -14.99 1.97
C TRP A 8 10.14 -14.48 1.82
N TRP A 9 10.47 -13.39 2.51
CA TRP A 9 11.78 -12.71 2.47
C TRP A 9 12.32 -12.49 3.89
N PRO A 10 12.58 -13.57 4.65
CA PRO A 10 13.06 -13.47 6.02
C PRO A 10 14.42 -12.76 6.09
N GLU A 11 14.60 -11.87 7.06
CA GLU A 11 15.84 -11.09 7.22
C GLU A 11 17.05 -11.99 7.56
N ASP A 12 16.83 -13.06 8.32
CA ASP A 12 17.90 -13.94 8.85
C ASP A 12 18.05 -15.28 8.10
N LYS A 13 17.33 -15.48 6.99
CA LYS A 13 17.31 -16.76 6.25
C LYS A 13 17.29 -16.53 4.75
N ALA A 14 17.55 -17.59 3.99
CA ALA A 14 17.35 -17.57 2.55
C ALA A 14 15.85 -17.32 2.23
N PRO A 15 15.54 -16.55 1.18
CA PRO A 15 14.17 -16.34 0.74
C PRO A 15 13.54 -17.65 0.27
N GLU A 16 12.22 -17.71 0.32
CA GLU A 16 11.47 -18.85 -0.21
C GLU A 16 11.82 -19.04 -1.70
N PRO A 17 12.43 -20.18 -2.11
CA PRO A 17 12.90 -20.33 -3.49
C PRO A 17 11.81 -20.11 -4.54
N ARG A 18 10.55 -20.42 -4.20
CA ARG A 18 9.41 -20.19 -5.08
C ARG A 18 9.14 -18.71 -5.32
N ILE A 19 9.32 -17.82 -4.34
CA ILE A 19 9.09 -16.39 -4.55
C ILE A 19 10.15 -15.77 -5.46
N VAL A 20 11.40 -16.23 -5.35
CA VAL A 20 12.51 -15.81 -6.21
C VAL A 20 12.22 -16.19 -7.67
N GLU A 21 11.79 -17.43 -7.91
CA GLU A 21 11.44 -17.90 -9.25
C GLU A 21 10.21 -17.15 -9.82
N VAL A 22 9.20 -16.87 -8.99
CA VAL A 22 8.03 -16.07 -9.41
C VAL A 22 8.46 -14.67 -9.85
N ALA A 23 9.28 -13.97 -9.06
CA ALA A 23 9.77 -12.64 -9.40
C ALA A 23 10.53 -12.65 -10.75
N ARG A 24 11.42 -13.63 -10.94
CA ARG A 24 12.19 -13.79 -12.18
C ARG A 24 11.29 -14.02 -13.40
N GLN A 25 10.26 -14.86 -13.27
CA GLN A 25 9.32 -15.14 -14.35
C GLN A 25 8.45 -13.92 -14.69
N LEU A 26 8.03 -13.17 -13.68
CA LEU A 26 7.28 -11.91 -13.85
C LEU A 26 8.12 -10.86 -14.58
N GLU A 27 9.40 -10.68 -14.23
CA GLU A 27 10.32 -9.79 -14.92
C GLU A 27 10.52 -10.20 -16.39
N ALA A 28 10.75 -11.50 -16.64
CA ALA A 28 10.90 -12.02 -17.99
C ALA A 28 9.64 -11.80 -18.85
N ALA A 29 8.45 -11.87 -18.24
CA ALA A 29 7.19 -11.58 -18.92
C ALA A 29 7.00 -10.07 -19.14
N LEU A 30 7.38 -9.22 -18.18
CA LEU A 30 7.33 -7.76 -18.31
C LEU A 30 8.28 -7.22 -19.37
N ALA A 31 9.42 -7.86 -19.61
CA ALA A 31 10.30 -7.53 -20.73
C ALA A 31 9.58 -7.63 -22.09
N ARG A 32 8.58 -8.51 -22.19
CA ARG A 32 7.75 -8.70 -23.40
C ARG A 32 6.45 -7.88 -23.37
N GLN A 33 5.87 -7.69 -22.18
CA GLN A 33 4.58 -7.02 -22.00
C GLN A 33 4.65 -5.98 -20.85
N PRO A 34 5.40 -4.88 -21.04
CA PRO A 34 5.69 -3.94 -19.95
C PRO A 34 4.46 -3.23 -19.40
N ARG A 35 3.37 -3.17 -20.18
CA ARG A 35 2.10 -2.52 -19.81
C ARG A 35 1.04 -3.49 -19.31
N HIS A 36 1.35 -4.76 -19.10
CA HIS A 36 0.37 -5.72 -18.58
C HIS A 36 0.09 -5.45 -17.09
N THR A 37 -1.12 -5.00 -16.77
CA THR A 37 -1.52 -4.58 -15.42
C THR A 37 -1.24 -5.65 -14.37
N GLY A 38 -1.64 -6.89 -14.64
CA GLY A 38 -1.43 -8.00 -13.70
C GLY A 38 0.04 -8.33 -13.45
N LEU A 39 0.92 -8.18 -14.45
CA LEU A 39 2.34 -8.52 -14.27
C LEU A 39 3.04 -7.47 -13.42
N ASN A 40 2.75 -6.18 -13.66
CA ASN A 40 3.25 -5.10 -12.83
C ASN A 40 2.75 -5.24 -11.38
N HIS A 41 1.46 -5.55 -11.21
CA HIS A 41 0.85 -5.79 -9.90
C HIS A 41 1.50 -6.93 -9.12
N TYR A 42 1.64 -8.11 -9.74
CA TYR A 42 2.21 -9.27 -9.05
C TYR A 42 3.71 -9.12 -8.80
N LEU A 43 4.45 -8.40 -9.65
CA LEU A 43 5.87 -8.16 -9.38
C LEU A 43 6.07 -7.28 -8.15
N ILE A 44 5.21 -6.27 -7.94
CA ILE A 44 5.23 -5.46 -6.72
C ILE A 44 5.04 -6.34 -5.49
N HIS A 45 4.01 -7.19 -5.48
CA HIS A 45 3.76 -8.10 -4.35
C HIS A 45 4.86 -9.14 -4.15
N ALA A 46 5.53 -9.58 -5.22
CA ALA A 46 6.64 -10.52 -5.08
C ALA A 46 7.87 -9.90 -4.40
N LEU A 47 8.01 -8.57 -4.43
CA LEU A 47 9.24 -7.86 -4.04
C LEU A 47 9.06 -6.80 -2.95
N ASP A 48 7.84 -6.47 -2.52
CA ASP A 48 7.57 -5.41 -1.53
C ASP A 48 8.23 -5.64 -0.16
N ALA A 49 8.42 -6.90 0.22
CA ALA A 49 9.19 -7.32 1.40
C ALA A 49 10.65 -7.70 1.10
N SER A 50 11.04 -7.79 -0.18
CA SER A 50 12.39 -8.23 -0.58
C SER A 50 13.47 -7.20 -0.22
N PRO A 51 14.71 -7.64 0.09
CA PRO A 51 15.87 -6.75 0.11
C PRO A 51 16.22 -6.20 -1.29
N GLU A 52 15.75 -6.83 -2.36
CA GLU A 52 15.96 -6.41 -3.75
C GLU A 52 14.80 -5.58 -4.32
N VAL A 53 14.10 -4.84 -3.44
CA VAL A 53 12.89 -4.07 -3.76
C VAL A 53 13.05 -3.12 -4.97
N GLY A 54 14.27 -2.65 -5.23
CA GLY A 54 14.61 -1.80 -6.39
C GLY A 54 14.21 -2.41 -7.74
N ARG A 55 14.16 -3.75 -7.85
CA ARG A 55 13.74 -4.48 -9.06
C ARG A 55 12.29 -4.19 -9.47
N ALA A 56 11.43 -3.81 -8.52
CA ALA A 56 10.01 -3.54 -8.77
C ALA A 56 9.69 -2.05 -9.07
N VAL A 57 10.67 -1.13 -8.98
CA VAL A 57 10.42 0.32 -9.13
C VAL A 57 9.77 0.66 -10.47
N ALA A 58 10.31 0.13 -11.57
CA ALA A 58 9.75 0.39 -12.89
C ALA A 58 8.33 -0.19 -13.08
N ALA A 59 7.96 -1.22 -12.31
CA ALA A 59 6.59 -1.75 -12.31
C ALA A 59 5.65 -0.87 -11.49
N ALA A 60 6.11 -0.39 -10.32
CA ALA A 60 5.39 0.56 -9.49
C ALA A 60 5.09 1.86 -10.26
N ASP A 61 6.09 2.45 -10.91
CA ASP A 61 5.95 3.70 -11.68
C ASP A 61 4.88 3.62 -12.79
N ARG A 62 4.63 2.42 -13.33
CA ARG A 62 3.65 2.22 -14.41
C ARG A 62 2.24 1.95 -13.90
N LEU A 63 2.12 1.20 -12.80
CA LEU A 63 0.87 0.51 -12.47
C LEU A 63 -0.32 1.45 -12.24
N GLY A 64 -0.12 2.55 -11.51
CA GLY A 64 -1.19 3.50 -11.22
C GLY A 64 -1.85 4.07 -12.48
N ALA A 65 -1.05 4.37 -13.51
CA ALA A 65 -1.54 4.87 -14.79
C ALA A 65 -2.23 3.80 -15.66
N LEU A 66 -1.92 2.51 -15.45
CA LEU A 66 -2.54 1.41 -16.18
C LEU A 66 -3.96 1.08 -15.70
N ALA A 67 -4.30 1.44 -14.46
CA ALA A 67 -5.61 1.18 -13.87
C ALA A 67 -6.10 2.34 -12.97
N PRO A 68 -6.29 3.55 -13.54
CA PRO A 68 -6.50 4.77 -12.77
C PRO A 68 -7.84 4.82 -12.01
N LEU A 69 -8.77 3.93 -12.32
CA LEU A 69 -10.08 3.83 -11.66
C LEU A 69 -10.12 2.71 -10.60
N SER A 70 -9.02 2.01 -10.37
CA SER A 70 -8.92 0.96 -9.34
C SER A 70 -8.22 1.54 -8.11
N PRO A 71 -8.93 1.78 -6.99
CA PRO A 71 -8.31 2.27 -5.76
C PRO A 71 -7.13 1.40 -5.31
N HIS A 72 -7.30 0.07 -5.39
CA HIS A 72 -6.26 -0.89 -5.06
C HIS A 72 -5.03 -0.74 -5.97
N LEU A 73 -5.19 -0.71 -7.29
CA LEU A 73 -4.04 -0.65 -8.20
C LEU A 73 -3.36 0.72 -8.22
N VAL A 74 -4.08 1.79 -7.90
CA VAL A 74 -3.49 3.13 -7.68
C VAL A 74 -2.70 3.17 -6.38
N HIS A 75 -3.14 2.44 -5.35
CA HIS A 75 -2.39 2.26 -4.09
C HIS A 75 -1.11 1.45 -4.28
N MET A 76 -1.15 0.40 -5.10
CA MET A 76 -0.08 -0.61 -5.18
C MET A 76 1.36 -0.10 -5.32
N PRO A 77 1.67 0.93 -6.13
CA PRO A 77 3.01 1.51 -6.23
C PRO A 77 3.60 1.92 -4.87
N SER A 78 2.76 2.34 -3.92
CA SER A 78 3.21 2.80 -2.61
C SER A 78 3.92 1.73 -1.80
N HIS A 79 3.67 0.44 -2.06
CA HIS A 79 4.39 -0.67 -1.43
C HIS A 79 5.89 -0.65 -1.76
N ILE A 80 6.25 -0.22 -2.97
CA ILE A 80 7.64 -0.08 -3.40
C ILE A 80 8.19 1.27 -2.99
N HIS A 81 7.45 2.35 -3.26
CA HIS A 81 7.93 3.71 -3.05
C HIS A 81 8.31 4.00 -1.59
N VAL A 82 7.56 3.50 -0.61
CA VAL A 82 7.94 3.64 0.81
C VAL A 82 9.22 2.88 1.17
N ARG A 83 9.54 1.80 0.46
CA ARG A 83 10.73 0.95 0.70
C ARG A 83 11.98 1.57 0.08
N VAL A 84 11.84 2.35 -0.98
CA VAL A 84 12.94 3.06 -1.64
C VAL A 84 13.03 4.55 -1.25
N GLY A 85 12.29 4.99 -0.23
CA GLY A 85 12.35 6.36 0.30
C GLY A 85 11.60 7.42 -0.51
N ARG A 86 10.80 7.03 -1.50
CA ARG A 86 9.94 7.92 -2.30
C ARG A 86 8.63 8.23 -1.56
N TYR A 87 8.74 8.84 -0.37
CA TYR A 87 7.59 9.04 0.51
C TYR A 87 6.53 9.98 -0.07
N GLY A 88 6.92 11.04 -0.77
CA GLY A 88 5.98 11.96 -1.42
C GLY A 88 5.13 11.28 -2.50
N ASP A 89 5.74 10.43 -3.33
CA ASP A 89 5.01 9.63 -4.31
C ASP A 89 4.02 8.68 -3.63
N ALA A 90 4.49 7.97 -2.60
CA ALA A 90 3.64 7.09 -1.81
C ALA A 90 2.47 7.84 -1.15
N THR A 91 2.68 9.05 -0.63
CA THR A 91 1.61 9.88 -0.08
C THR A 91 0.56 10.21 -1.16
N ALA A 92 0.99 10.71 -2.32
CA ALA A 92 0.10 11.10 -3.40
C ALA A 92 -0.74 9.92 -3.92
N GLU A 93 -0.11 8.76 -4.12
CA GLU A 93 -0.77 7.51 -4.54
C GLU A 93 -1.87 7.10 -3.56
N ASN A 94 -1.59 7.20 -2.27
CA ASN A 94 -2.54 6.84 -1.23
C ASN A 94 -3.68 7.86 -1.06
N GLU A 95 -3.40 9.16 -1.16
CA GLU A 95 -4.45 10.19 -1.20
C GLU A 95 -5.39 9.96 -2.39
N GLN A 96 -4.84 9.65 -3.57
CA GLN A 96 -5.61 9.33 -4.76
C GLN A 96 -6.43 8.04 -4.59
N ALA A 97 -5.83 6.97 -4.06
CA ALA A 97 -6.50 5.70 -3.82
C ALA A 97 -7.68 5.86 -2.85
N LEU A 98 -7.52 6.62 -1.75
CA LEU A 98 -8.59 6.87 -0.78
C LEU A 98 -9.75 7.69 -1.38
N ALA A 99 -9.44 8.68 -2.23
CA ALA A 99 -10.46 9.42 -2.96
C ALA A 99 -11.24 8.50 -3.92
N LEU A 100 -10.54 7.65 -4.67
CA LEU A 100 -11.14 6.68 -5.58
C LEU A 100 -12.00 5.64 -4.85
N ASP A 101 -11.60 5.17 -3.68
CA ASP A 101 -12.40 4.24 -2.86
C ASP A 101 -13.77 4.86 -2.52
N THR A 102 -13.80 6.16 -2.21
CA THR A 102 -15.04 6.88 -1.91
C THR A 102 -15.93 6.98 -3.15
N THR A 103 -15.35 7.35 -4.30
CA THR A 103 -16.07 7.42 -5.57
C THR A 103 -16.60 6.06 -6.01
N LEU A 104 -15.78 5.01 -5.91
CA LEU A 104 -16.16 3.65 -6.28
C LEU A 104 -17.30 3.12 -5.40
N ALA A 105 -17.26 3.37 -4.08
CA ALA A 105 -18.32 2.95 -3.18
C ALA A 105 -19.66 3.61 -3.53
N ALA A 106 -19.67 4.91 -3.84
CA ALA A 106 -20.86 5.64 -4.25
C ALA A 106 -21.42 5.10 -5.57
N GLU A 107 -20.54 4.80 -6.54
CA GLU A 107 -20.91 4.29 -7.85
C GLU A 107 -21.48 2.87 -7.78
N LEU A 108 -20.86 1.98 -6.99
CA LEU A 108 -21.38 0.64 -6.74
C LEU A 108 -22.77 0.70 -6.11
N GLN A 109 -22.95 1.57 -5.10
CA GLN A 109 -24.26 1.77 -4.47
C GLN A 109 -25.31 2.26 -5.47
N ARG A 110 -24.96 3.21 -6.35
CA ARG A 110 -25.85 3.74 -7.40
C ARG A 110 -26.31 2.65 -8.37
N GLN A 111 -25.43 1.69 -8.67
CA GLN A 111 -25.72 0.55 -9.54
C GLN A 111 -26.41 -0.62 -8.81
N GLY A 112 -26.68 -0.51 -7.51
CA GLY A 112 -27.28 -1.58 -6.70
C GLY A 112 -26.29 -2.68 -6.28
N PHE A 113 -24.99 -2.48 -6.47
CA PHE A 113 -23.95 -3.38 -6.00
C PHE A 113 -23.52 -3.06 -4.56
N LYS A 114 -23.08 -4.10 -3.85
CA LYS A 114 -22.43 -3.96 -2.54
C LYS A 114 -20.92 -3.99 -2.72
N VAL A 115 -20.20 -3.24 -1.89
CA VAL A 115 -18.74 -3.31 -1.80
C VAL A 115 -18.35 -4.71 -1.31
N SER A 116 -17.58 -5.45 -2.12
CA SER A 116 -17.11 -6.81 -1.80
C SER A 116 -15.87 -6.81 -0.90
N LYS A 117 -15.02 -5.79 -1.03
CA LYS A 117 -13.80 -5.62 -0.23
C LYS A 117 -13.53 -4.14 0.00
N ASP A 118 -13.28 -3.79 1.26
CA ASP A 118 -12.90 -2.44 1.66
C ASP A 118 -11.39 -2.34 1.85
N TRP A 119 -10.71 -1.64 0.93
CA TRP A 119 -9.26 -1.41 0.98
C TRP A 119 -8.87 -0.13 1.71
N ARG A 120 -9.84 0.74 2.08
CA ARG A 120 -9.55 2.03 2.71
C ARG A 120 -8.71 1.89 3.97
N GLY A 121 -8.90 0.80 4.71
CA GLY A 121 -8.10 0.55 5.90
C GLY A 121 -6.65 0.24 5.63
N HIS A 122 -6.37 -0.45 4.53
CA HIS A 122 -5.02 -0.72 4.05
C HIS A 122 -4.36 0.56 3.54
N ASN A 123 -5.04 1.25 2.63
CA ASN A 123 -4.56 2.48 1.99
C ASN A 123 -4.30 3.58 3.03
N SER A 124 -5.21 3.76 4.00
CA SER A 124 -5.02 4.78 5.06
C SER A 124 -3.77 4.58 5.91
N ARG A 125 -3.34 3.33 6.15
CA ARG A 125 -2.14 3.06 6.95
C ARG A 125 -0.87 3.41 6.19
N PHE A 126 -0.84 3.15 4.88
CA PHE A 126 0.23 3.63 4.02
C PHE A 126 0.22 5.15 3.89
N ALA A 127 -0.95 5.77 3.71
CA ALA A 127 -1.10 7.23 3.70
C ALA A 127 -0.52 7.85 4.98
N TRP A 128 -0.87 7.29 6.15
CA TRP A 128 -0.34 7.72 7.44
C TRP A 128 1.18 7.59 7.51
N PHE A 129 1.72 6.42 7.16
CA PHE A 129 3.16 6.17 7.23
C PHE A 129 3.94 7.06 6.25
N ALA A 130 3.50 7.14 4.99
CA ALA A 130 4.14 7.94 3.95
C ALA A 130 4.13 9.43 4.33
N ALA A 131 2.98 9.98 4.72
CA ALA A 131 2.88 11.38 5.14
C ALA A 131 3.76 11.69 6.35
N LEU A 132 3.86 10.76 7.30
CA LEU A 132 4.74 10.91 8.47
C LEU A 132 6.22 10.95 8.06
N MET A 133 6.65 10.05 7.18
CA MET A 133 8.04 9.96 6.70
C MET A 133 8.41 11.10 5.73
N GLU A 134 7.44 11.63 4.98
CA GLU A 134 7.58 12.81 4.12
C GLU A 134 7.69 14.11 4.93
N GLY A 135 7.24 14.12 6.20
CA GLY A 135 7.20 15.32 7.05
C GLY A 135 5.88 16.11 6.95
N ARG A 136 4.83 15.56 6.30
CA ARG A 136 3.49 16.15 6.25
C ARG A 136 2.71 15.84 7.54
N GLY A 137 3.14 16.43 8.65
CA GLY A 137 2.64 16.12 9.99
C GLY A 137 1.13 16.29 10.17
N GLU A 138 0.53 17.35 9.62
CA GLU A 138 -0.93 17.56 9.69
C GLU A 138 -1.70 16.45 8.97
N LEU A 139 -1.27 16.08 7.76
CA LEU A 139 -1.87 14.99 7.00
C LEU A 139 -1.69 13.66 7.73
N ALA A 140 -0.50 13.38 8.27
CA ALA A 140 -0.26 12.18 9.05
C ALA A 140 -1.23 12.10 10.24
N LEU A 141 -1.41 13.20 10.99
CA LEU A 141 -2.33 13.24 12.13
C LEU A 141 -3.80 13.07 11.70
N GLN A 142 -4.19 13.65 10.56
CA GLN A 142 -5.52 13.45 9.97
C GLN A 142 -5.77 11.97 9.65
N GLN A 143 -4.83 11.31 8.95
CA GLN A 143 -4.95 9.89 8.62
C GLN A 143 -4.97 9.01 9.88
N ALA A 144 -4.12 9.31 10.86
CA ALA A 144 -4.10 8.60 12.14
C ALA A 144 -5.43 8.67 12.89
N ARG A 145 -6.06 9.85 12.94
CA ARG A 145 -7.39 10.03 13.54
C ARG A 145 -8.48 9.27 12.77
N GLY A 146 -8.42 9.29 11.45
CA GLY A 146 -9.34 8.52 10.60
C GLY A 146 -9.24 7.00 10.85
N ILE A 147 -8.02 6.48 10.98
CA ILE A 147 -7.76 5.08 11.33
C ILE A 147 -8.29 4.76 12.72
N ALA A 148 -7.97 5.58 13.72
CA ALA A 148 -8.42 5.40 15.10
C ALA A 148 -9.97 5.35 15.19
N ASN A 149 -10.65 6.27 14.51
CA ASN A 149 -12.12 6.33 14.48
C ASN A 149 -12.73 5.07 13.86
N ARG A 150 -12.17 4.57 12.74
CA ARG A 150 -12.62 3.32 12.13
C ARG A 150 -12.39 2.09 13.01
N SER A 151 -11.39 2.14 13.88
CA SER A 151 -11.04 1.07 14.82
C SER A 151 -11.60 1.30 16.23
N ALA A 152 -12.47 2.29 16.44
CA ALA A 152 -12.94 2.70 17.76
C ALA A 152 -13.58 1.55 18.56
N LYS A 153 -14.35 0.69 17.88
CA LYS A 153 -15.03 -0.48 18.49
C LYS A 153 -14.36 -1.82 18.17
N SER A 154 -13.17 -1.81 17.55
CA SER A 154 -12.49 -3.05 17.19
C SER A 154 -11.92 -3.72 18.44
N ALA A 155 -12.33 -4.98 18.69
CA ALA A 155 -11.78 -5.84 19.73
C ALA A 155 -10.53 -6.61 19.28
N HIS A 156 -10.09 -6.44 18.03
CA HIS A 156 -8.88 -7.08 17.52
C HIS A 156 -7.62 -6.45 18.13
N VAL A 157 -6.53 -7.20 18.29
CA VAL A 157 -5.27 -6.72 18.88
C VAL A 157 -4.73 -5.47 18.16
N TRP A 158 -4.80 -5.48 16.82
CA TRP A 158 -4.46 -4.34 15.97
C TRP A 158 -5.38 -3.12 16.13
N GLY A 159 -6.55 -3.27 16.76
CA GLY A 159 -7.47 -2.19 17.08
C GLY A 159 -6.91 -1.23 18.12
N GLU A 160 -6.20 -1.74 19.13
CA GLU A 160 -5.49 -0.91 20.11
C GLU A 160 -4.38 -0.10 19.45
N LEU A 161 -3.55 -0.75 18.64
CA LEU A 161 -2.52 -0.07 17.86
C LEU A 161 -3.13 1.04 16.98
N ALA A 162 -4.19 0.72 16.23
CA ALA A 162 -4.87 1.67 15.36
C ALA A 162 -5.41 2.89 16.13
N ARG A 163 -5.96 2.71 17.33
CA ARG A 163 -6.44 3.81 18.19
C ARG A 163 -5.29 4.65 18.76
N SER A 164 -4.11 4.08 18.95
CA SER A 164 -2.94 4.79 19.47
C SER A 164 -2.22 5.67 18.43
N LEU A 165 -2.49 5.49 17.13
CA LEU A 165 -1.77 6.18 16.06
C LEU A 165 -1.71 7.72 16.18
N PRO A 166 -2.76 8.44 16.64
CA PRO A 166 -2.65 9.88 16.83
C PRO A 166 -1.55 10.26 17.84
N ILE A 167 -1.45 9.54 18.96
CA ILE A 167 -0.42 9.77 19.98
C ILE A 167 0.96 9.42 19.42
N VAL A 168 1.07 8.28 18.71
CA VAL A 168 2.33 7.87 18.04
C VAL A 168 2.78 8.94 17.04
N THR A 169 1.84 9.55 16.31
CA THR A 169 2.13 10.59 15.33
C THR A 169 2.68 11.83 16.00
N LEU A 170 2.01 12.33 17.05
CA LEU A 170 2.46 13.50 17.79
C LEU A 170 3.86 13.29 18.39
N ALA A 171 4.10 12.14 19.04
CA ALA A 171 5.39 11.81 19.63
C ALA A 171 6.55 11.74 18.60
N ARG A 172 6.25 11.46 17.32
CA ARG A 172 7.26 11.49 16.25
C ARG A 172 7.50 12.88 15.66
N LEU A 173 6.53 13.78 15.77
CA LEU A 173 6.61 15.16 15.28
C LEU A 173 7.20 16.14 16.31
N GLU A 174 7.24 15.78 17.60
CA GLU A 174 7.84 16.57 18.69
C GLU A 174 9.39 16.55 18.74
N ARG A 175 10.06 16.28 17.61
CA ARG A 175 11.53 16.22 17.53
C ARG A 175 12.13 17.44 16.86
#